data_AF-A0A6V3IXN4-F1
#
_entry.id   AF-A0A6V3IXN4-F1
#
_cell.length_a   1.000
_cell.length_b   1.000
_cell.length_c   1.000
_cell.angle_alpha   90.00
_cell.angle_beta   90.00
_cell.angle_gamma   90.00
#
_symmetry.space_group_name_H-M   'P 1'
#
loop_
_entity.id
_entity.type
_entity.pdbx_description
1 polymer ?
#
loop_
_entity_poly.entity_id
_entity_poly.type
_entity_poly.pdbx_seq_one_letter_code
_entity_poly.pdbx_strand_id
1 'polypeptide(L)'
;MPMQFPVGILRPNWLENATYLRTETVDLYNCNVWTKADGFITYWEDVNTHKPVKWIFGSGMEEHVMKWIVNETLPDDQWSIPDYCNNGSSQSQWSSNANAHFSMTASLARVLS
;
A
#
# COMPACT_ATOMS: atom_id res chain seq x y z
N MET A 1 10.18 21.55 6.66
CA MET A 1 11.17 20.49 6.94
C MET A 1 10.51 19.14 6.71
N PRO A 2 11.06 18.21 5.90
CA PRO A 2 10.49 16.87 5.77
C PRO A 2 10.69 16.11 7.08
N MET A 3 9.62 15.51 7.59
CA MET A 3 9.69 14.63 8.76
C MET A 3 10.32 13.30 8.32
N GLN A 4 11.52 12.98 8.82
CA GLN A 4 12.17 11.69 8.59
C GLN A 4 11.71 10.71 9.65
N PHE A 5 11.00 9.66 9.22
CA PHE A 5 10.69 8.52 10.05
C PHE A 5 11.55 7.33 9.61
N PRO A 6 12.09 6.53 10.55
CA PRO A 6 12.70 5.27 10.20
C PRO A 6 11.65 4.39 9.53
N VAL A 7 11.86 4.12 8.24
CA VAL A 7 11.05 3.17 7.47
C VAL A 7 11.44 1.74 7.86
N GLY A 8 10.46 0.85 8.02
CA GLY A 8 10.72 -0.55 8.37
C GLY A 8 9.60 -1.19 9.18
N ILE A 9 9.84 -2.44 9.58
CA ILE A 9 8.91 -3.22 10.40
C ILE A 9 8.68 -2.49 11.73
N LEU A 10 7.41 -2.32 12.11
CA LEU A 10 7.03 -1.69 13.36
C LEU A 10 7.64 -2.46 14.54
N ARG A 11 8.36 -1.74 15.41
CA ARG A 11 8.95 -2.34 16.62
C ARG A 11 7.84 -2.79 17.59
N PRO A 12 8.10 -3.79 18.46
CA PRO A 12 7.11 -4.24 19.44
C PRO A 12 6.52 -3.13 20.32
N ASN A 13 7.28 -2.05 20.56
CA ASN A 13 6.88 -0.90 21.35
C ASN A 13 6.32 0.27 20.52
N TRP A 14 5.86 0.02 19.29
CA TRP A 14 5.41 1.06 18.36
C TRP A 14 4.32 1.99 18.92
N LEU A 15 3.46 1.51 19.82
CA LEU A 15 2.40 2.31 20.44
C LEU A 15 2.83 3.11 21.69
N GLU A 16 4.11 3.11 22.06
CA GLU A 16 4.60 4.00 23.13
C GLU A 16 4.28 5.46 22.81
N ASN A 17 3.71 6.19 23.77
CA ASN A 17 3.24 7.58 23.61
C ASN A 17 2.16 7.78 22.53
N ALA A 18 1.44 6.72 22.14
CA ALA A 18 0.23 6.85 21.35
C ALA A 18 -0.98 7.15 22.25
N THR A 19 -1.96 7.85 21.70
CA THR A 19 -3.22 8.18 22.39
C THR A 19 -4.32 7.26 21.89
N TYR A 20 -4.95 6.52 22.81
CA TYR A 20 -6.14 5.75 22.49
C TYR A 20 -7.31 6.69 22.16
N LEU A 21 -8.06 6.37 21.12
CA LEU A 21 -9.19 7.16 20.67
C LEU A 21 -10.52 6.47 21.00
N ARG A 22 -10.72 5.26 20.49
CA ARG A 22 -11.95 4.48 20.61
C ARG A 22 -11.73 3.03 20.21
N THR A 23 -12.76 2.22 20.33
CA THR A 23 -12.86 0.91 19.69
C THR A 23 -13.91 0.96 18.59
N GLU A 24 -13.63 0.40 17.43
CA GLU A 24 -14.59 0.35 16.32
C GLU A 24 -14.40 -0.90 15.45
N THR A 25 -15.45 -1.28 14.71
CA THR A 25 -15.38 -2.39 13.76
C THR A 25 -14.89 -1.89 12.40
N VAL A 26 -13.79 -2.47 11.91
CA VAL A 26 -13.21 -2.19 10.60
C VAL A 26 -12.98 -3.50 9.86
N ASP A 27 -13.38 -3.54 8.59
CA ASP A 27 -13.39 -4.74 7.75
C ASP A 27 -14.22 -5.86 8.41
N LEU A 28 -13.59 -6.72 9.19
CA LEU A 28 -14.20 -7.80 9.96
C LEU A 28 -13.63 -7.92 11.39
N TYR A 29 -12.85 -6.92 11.83
CA TYR A 29 -12.15 -6.91 13.10
C TYR A 29 -12.73 -5.86 14.03
N ASN A 30 -12.80 -6.17 15.33
CA ASN A 30 -13.05 -5.18 16.36
C ASN A 30 -11.70 -4.58 16.78
N CYS A 31 -11.48 -3.29 16.53
CA CYS A 31 -10.16 -2.69 16.59
C CYS A 31 -10.05 -1.62 17.67
N ASN A 32 -8.93 -1.60 18.40
CA ASN A 32 -8.51 -0.41 19.14
C ASN A 32 -7.93 0.61 18.16
N VAL A 33 -8.40 1.85 18.25
CA VAL A 33 -7.95 2.96 17.41
C VAL A 33 -7.02 3.85 18.22
N TRP A 34 -5.83 4.09 17.68
CA TRP A 34 -4.79 4.91 18.29
C TRP A 34 -4.38 6.03 17.35
N THR A 35 -3.97 7.17 17.91
CA THR A 35 -3.30 8.23 17.17
C THR A 35 -1.90 8.47 17.72
N LYS A 36 -0.97 8.84 16.84
CA LYS A 36 0.43 9.08 17.20
C LYS A 36 1.04 10.20 16.33
N ALA A 37 2.11 10.79 16.84
CA ALA A 37 2.87 11.86 16.19
C ALA A 37 1.96 13.02 15.77
N ASP A 38 1.22 13.57 16.75
CA ASP A 38 0.32 14.71 16.59
C ASP A 38 -0.71 14.55 15.46
N GLY A 39 -1.28 13.35 15.33
CA GLY A 39 -2.29 13.04 14.31
C GLY A 39 -1.71 12.61 12.96
N PHE A 40 -0.40 12.49 12.82
CA PHE A 40 0.23 12.04 11.58
C PHE A 40 -0.13 10.59 11.23
N ILE A 41 -0.34 9.71 12.23
CA ILE A 41 -0.76 8.33 12.00
C ILE A 41 -1.98 8.04 12.87
N THR A 42 -3.00 7.47 12.24
CA THR A 42 -4.07 6.75 12.92
C THR A 42 -3.87 5.26 12.67
N TYR A 43 -3.89 4.46 13.73
CA TYR A 43 -3.51 3.04 13.70
C TYR A 43 -4.60 2.18 14.33
N TRP A 44 -4.92 1.07 13.67
CA TRP A 44 -5.92 0.10 14.11
C TRP A 44 -5.23 -1.23 14.40
N GLU A 45 -5.44 -1.75 15.60
CA GLU A 45 -5.08 -3.13 15.96
C GLU A 45 -6.33 -3.91 16.39
N ASP A 46 -6.39 -5.19 16.03
CA ASP A 46 -7.43 -6.09 16.54
C ASP A 46 -7.33 -6.19 18.06
N VAL A 47 -8.45 -5.97 18.76
CA VAL A 47 -8.55 -6.00 20.23
C VAL A 47 -8.09 -7.34 20.80
N ASN A 48 -8.34 -8.45 20.09
CA ASN A 48 -8.07 -9.78 20.62
C ASN A 48 -6.61 -10.21 20.42
N THR A 49 -6.04 -9.91 19.25
CA THR A 49 -4.71 -10.39 18.88
C THR A 49 -3.62 -9.32 18.95
N HIS A 50 -4.00 -8.05 19.11
CA HIS A 50 -3.11 -6.88 19.04
C HIS A 50 -2.30 -6.80 17.74
N LYS A 51 -2.78 -7.48 16.68
CA LYS A 51 -2.14 -7.43 15.36
C LYS A 51 -2.63 -6.19 14.61
N PRO A 52 -1.75 -5.54 13.81
CA PRO A 52 -2.16 -4.44 12.94
C PRO A 52 -3.23 -4.91 11.96
N VAL A 53 -4.27 -4.10 11.79
CA VAL A 53 -5.31 -4.27 10.76
C VAL A 53 -5.12 -3.25 9.65
N LYS A 54 -4.94 -1.97 10.00
CA LYS A 54 -4.66 -0.90 9.04
C LYS A 54 -4.04 0.33 9.70
N TRP A 55 -3.55 1.25 8.89
CA TRP A 55 -3.22 2.60 9.30
C TRP A 55 -3.48 3.61 8.20
N ILE A 56 -3.73 4.85 8.63
CA ILE A 56 -3.95 5.99 7.75
C ILE A 56 -2.97 7.08 8.17
N PHE A 57 -2.23 7.58 7.19
CA PHE A 57 -1.38 8.76 7.37
C PHE A 57 -2.22 10.03 7.29
N GLY A 58 -1.78 11.11 7.94
CA GLY A 58 -2.43 12.42 7.87
C GLY A 58 -2.56 12.98 6.46
N SER A 59 -1.82 12.43 5.48
CA SER A 59 -1.98 12.72 4.05
C SER A 59 -3.21 12.08 3.41
N GLY A 60 -3.89 11.16 4.10
CA GLY A 60 -4.99 10.34 3.58
C GLY A 60 -4.55 9.02 2.93
N MET A 61 -3.24 8.73 2.88
CA MET A 61 -2.77 7.43 2.40
C MET A 61 -3.12 6.34 3.43
N GLU A 62 -3.78 5.28 2.95
CA GLU A 62 -4.28 4.18 3.77
C GLU A 62 -3.61 2.88 3.36
N GLU A 63 -3.21 2.09 4.36
CA GLU A 63 -2.58 0.78 4.18
C GLU A 63 -3.29 -0.24 5.06
N HIS A 64 -3.69 -1.36 4.46
CA HIS A 64 -4.33 -2.49 5.16
C HIS A 64 -3.39 -3.69 5.21
N VAL A 65 -3.37 -4.37 6.36
CA VAL A 65 -2.69 -5.66 6.52
C VAL A 65 -3.60 -6.76 6.05
N MET A 66 -3.19 -7.45 4.98
CA MET A 66 -3.94 -8.58 4.45
C MET A 66 -3.51 -9.89 5.10
N LYS A 67 -4.47 -10.80 5.27
CA LYS A 67 -4.23 -12.17 5.74
C LYS A 67 -3.92 -13.07 4.55
N TRP A 68 -2.79 -13.75 4.59
CA TRP A 68 -2.49 -14.84 3.66
C TRP A 68 -3.14 -16.15 4.15
N ILE A 69 -3.86 -16.82 3.25
CA ILE A 69 -4.45 -18.14 3.52
C ILE A 69 -3.88 -19.11 2.49
N VAL A 70 -3.28 -20.20 2.98
CA VAL A 70 -2.64 -21.19 2.12
C VAL A 70 -3.70 -21.87 1.24
N ASN A 71 -3.41 -21.99 -0.06
CA ASN A 71 -4.29 -22.54 -1.09
C ASN A 71 -5.52 -21.69 -1.45
N GLU A 72 -5.62 -20.46 -0.95
CA GLU A 72 -6.60 -19.49 -1.45
C GLU A 72 -5.92 -18.51 -2.41
N THR A 73 -6.66 -18.05 -3.41
CA THR A 73 -6.20 -17.04 -4.38
C THR A 73 -7.37 -16.10 -4.63
N LEU A 74 -7.09 -14.80 -4.56
CA LEU A 74 -8.10 -13.79 -4.90
C LEU A 74 -8.46 -13.91 -6.39
N PRO A 75 -9.72 -13.74 -6.78
CA PRO A 75 -10.13 -13.84 -8.18
C PRO A 75 -9.46 -12.76 -9.05
N ASP A 76 -9.28 -13.04 -10.35
CA ASP A 76 -8.49 -12.22 -11.29
C ASP A 76 -8.99 -10.78 -11.44
N ASP A 77 -10.28 -10.55 -11.21
CA ASP A 77 -10.91 -9.24 -11.20
C ASP A 77 -10.35 -8.34 -10.08
N GLN A 78 -9.97 -8.91 -8.94
CA GLN A 78 -9.35 -8.18 -7.82
C GLN A 78 -7.91 -7.75 -8.12
N TRP A 79 -7.25 -8.42 -9.07
CA TRP A 79 -5.90 -8.08 -9.55
C TRP A 79 -5.92 -7.18 -10.80
N SER A 80 -7.10 -6.95 -11.37
CA SER A 80 -7.25 -6.19 -12.60
C SER A 80 -7.31 -4.69 -12.29
N ILE A 81 -6.57 -3.89 -13.07
CA ILE A 81 -6.70 -2.43 -13.00
C ILE A 81 -8.03 -1.98 -13.60
N PRO A 82 -8.60 -0.84 -13.16
CA PRO A 82 -9.78 -0.28 -13.80
C PRO A 82 -9.58 -0.02 -15.30
N ASP A 83 -10.63 -0.20 -16.11
CA ASP A 83 -10.55 -0.07 -17.57
C ASP A 83 -10.02 1.29 -18.05
N TYR A 84 -10.28 2.36 -17.29
CA TYR A 84 -9.79 3.69 -17.63
C TYR A 84 -8.25 3.80 -17.58
N CYS A 85 -7.56 2.94 -16.83
CA CYS A 85 -6.11 2.86 -16.78
C CYS A 85 -5.50 2.26 -18.05
N ASN A 86 -6.26 1.48 -18.82
CA ASN A 86 -5.80 0.86 -20.07
C ASN A 86 -5.63 1.89 -21.19
N ASN A 87 -6.33 3.03 -21.10
CA ASN A 87 -6.29 4.11 -22.10
C ASN A 87 -5.22 5.14 -21.74
N GLY A 88 -3.96 4.68 -21.68
CA GLY A 88 -2.82 5.46 -21.24
C GLY A 88 -2.74 6.84 -21.90
N SER A 89 -3.26 7.87 -21.24
CA SER A 89 -2.75 9.22 -21.40
C SER A 89 -1.42 9.27 -20.66
N SER A 90 -0.40 8.65 -21.24
CA SER A 90 0.98 8.81 -20.82
C SER A 90 1.38 10.27 -21.07
N GLN A 91 1.05 11.15 -20.13
CA GLN A 91 1.75 12.42 -19.98
C GLN A 91 2.44 12.46 -18.63
N SER A 92 3.37 11.52 -18.44
CA SER A 92 4.61 11.93 -17.79
C SER A 92 5.26 12.95 -18.72
N GLN A 93 5.10 14.24 -18.45
CA GLN A 93 5.99 15.26 -19.00
C GLN A 93 7.39 15.07 -18.40
N TRP A 94 8.07 13.99 -18.80
CA TRP A 94 9.52 13.98 -18.76
C TRP A 94 9.98 14.75 -19.98
N SER A 95 10.43 16.00 -19.80
CA SER A 95 11.04 16.75 -20.90
C SER A 95 12.39 16.13 -21.22
N SER A 96 12.41 15.18 -22.15
CA SER A 96 13.65 14.67 -22.71
C SER A 96 14.20 15.69 -23.70
N ASN A 97 15.05 16.59 -23.22
CA ASN A 97 16.03 17.21 -24.10
C ASN A 97 17.08 16.16 -24.48
N ALA A 98 16.85 15.62 -25.69
CA ALA A 98 17.82 15.15 -26.68
C ALA A 98 18.71 13.92 -26.35
N ASN A 99 18.52 12.89 -27.19
CA ASN A 99 19.47 11.84 -27.59
C ASN A 99 19.55 10.58 -26.70
N ALA A 100 18.52 9.75 -26.75
CA ALA A 100 18.67 8.32 -26.46
C ALA A 100 18.11 7.51 -27.64
N HIS A 101 18.99 7.01 -28.49
CA HIS A 101 18.64 6.04 -29.53
C HIS A 101 18.69 4.64 -28.89
N PHE A 102 17.52 4.07 -28.60
CA PHE A 102 17.40 2.69 -28.12
C PHE A 102 16.64 1.87 -29.16
N SER A 103 17.39 1.07 -29.92
CA SER A 103 16.84 0.11 -30.88
C SER A 103 16.73 -1.24 -30.21
N MET A 104 15.52 -1.72 -29.99
CA MET A 104 15.26 -3.14 -29.74
C MET A 104 14.47 -3.69 -30.93
N THR A 105 15.17 -4.30 -31.87
CA THR A 105 14.53 -5.14 -32.90
C THR A 105 14.20 -6.48 -32.27
N ALA A 106 12.90 -6.75 -32.09
CA ALA A 106 12.42 -8.06 -31.72
C ALA A 106 12.47 -8.98 -32.95
N SER A 107 13.50 -9.81 -33.07
CA SER A 107 13.47 -10.95 -33.98
C SER A 107 12.60 -12.05 -33.37
N LEU A 108 11.33 -12.12 -33.81
CA LEU A 108 10.48 -13.28 -33.58
C LEU A 108 10.93 -14.41 -34.52
N ALA A 109 11.91 -15.21 -34.10
CA ALA A 109 12.11 -16.53 -34.67
C ALA A 109 10.98 -17.45 -34.13
N ARG A 110 9.96 -17.68 -34.97
CA ARG A 110 8.99 -18.77 -34.76
C ARG A 110 9.73 -20.10 -34.78
N VAL A 111 9.88 -20.73 -33.62
CA VAL A 111 10.11 -22.18 -33.52
C VAL A 111 8.75 -22.83 -33.43
N LEU A 112 8.21 -23.36 -34.54
CA LEU A 112 7.30 -24.50 -34.58
C LEU A 112 7.26 -25.08 -36.01
N SER A 113 7.71 -26.34 -36.11
CA SER A 113 7.65 -27.38 -37.17
C SER A 113 7.93 -27.00 -38.63
#